data_AF-A0A9E0CPS5-F1
#
_entry.id   AF-A0A9E0CPS5-F1
#
_cell.length_a   1.000
_cell.length_b   1.000
_cell.length_c   1.000
_cell.angle_alpha   90.00
_cell.angle_beta   90.00
_cell.angle_gamma   90.00
#
_symmetry.space_group_name_H-M   'P 1'
#
loop_
_entity.id
_entity.type
_entity.pdbx_description
1 polymer ?
#
loop_
_entity_poly.entity_id
_entity_poly.type
_entity_poly.pdbx_seq_one_letter_code
_entity_poly.pdbx_strand_id
1 'polypeptide(L)' 'MFMGEFNHTIDAKGRLIIPSRFREELGQEFVMTKGLDGCLFVFPQNEWE' A
#
# COMPACT_ATOMS: atom_id res chain seq x y z
N MET A 1 -7.24 4.89 -9.63
CA MET A 1 -6.32 4.02 -10.38
C MET A 1 -4.94 4.08 -9.74
N PHE A 2 -4.47 2.97 -9.16
CA PHE A 2 -3.12 2.89 -8.59
C PHE A 2 -2.05 2.72 -9.69
N MET A 3 -1.43 3.82 -10.14
CA MET A 3 -0.39 3.75 -11.20
C MET A 3 0.81 4.65 -10.93
N GLY A 4 2.00 4.05 -10.87
CA GLY A 4 3.32 4.69 -10.86
C GLY A 4 4.18 4.25 -9.68
N GLU A 5 5.46 4.59 -9.72
CA GLU A 5 6.51 4.00 -8.87
C GLU A 5 7.10 5.03 -7.91
N PHE A 6 7.38 4.60 -6.68
CA PHE A 6 7.98 5.43 -5.65
C PHE A 6 9.03 4.65 -4.87
N ASN A 7 10.17 5.29 -4.64
CA ASN A 7 11.21 4.76 -3.77
C ASN A 7 11.02 5.30 -2.36
N HIS A 8 10.88 4.41 -1.39
CA HIS A 8 10.76 4.74 0.02
C HIS A 8 11.73 3.92 0.85
N THR A 9 12.30 4.54 1.87
CA THR A 9 13.07 3.84 2.90
C THR A 9 12.11 3.38 4.00
N ILE A 10 12.34 2.17 4.51
CA ILE A 10 11.66 1.67 5.70
C ILE A 10 12.29 2.31 6.93
N ASP A 11 11.46 2.86 7.81
CA ASP A 11 11.95 3.45 9.05
C ASP A 11 12.41 2.39 10.07
N ALA A 12 13.04 2.84 11.16
CA ALA A 12 13.53 1.95 12.22
C ALA A 12 12.43 1.10 12.91
N LYS A 13 11.15 1.40 12.69
CA LYS A 13 10.00 0.66 13.23
C LYS A 13 9.35 -0.24 12.19
N GLY A 14 9.93 -0.38 10.99
CA GLY A 14 9.38 -1.20 9.92
C GLY A 14 8.22 -0.54 9.18
N ARG A 15 8.07 0.78 9.24
CA ARG A 15 6.97 1.51 8.58
C ARG A 15 7.42 2.07 7.24
N LEU A 16 6.47 2.11 6.30
CA LEU A 16 6.57 2.79 5.01
C LEU A 16 5.49 3.87 4.93
N ILE A 17 5.83 5.02 4.35
CA ILE A 17 4.86 6.09 4.13
C ILE A 17 4.19 5.86 2.78
N ILE A 18 2.86 5.68 2.79
CA ILE A 18 2.06 5.61 1.57
C ILE A 18 2.07 6.99 0.89
N PRO A 19 2.40 7.09 -0.43
CA PRO A 19 2.32 8.33 -1.20
C PRO A 19 0.96 9.01 -1.09
N SER A 20 0.93 10.34 -0.98
CA SER A 20 -0.30 11.11 -0.76
C SER A 20 -1.40 10.82 -1.79
N ARG A 21 -1.03 10.66 -3.07
CA ARG A 21 -1.97 10.36 -4.16
C ARG A 21 -2.73 9.05 -4.00
N PHE A 22 -2.19 8.09 -3.23
CA PHE A 22 -2.82 6.79 -3.01
C PHE A 22 -3.67 6.76 -1.74
N ARG A 23 -3.51 7.74 -0.85
CA ARG A 23 -4.26 7.78 0.42
C ARG A 23 -5.75 8.03 0.21
N GLU A 24 -6.11 8.82 -0.80
CA GLU A 24 -7.51 9.09 -1.13
C GLU A 24 -8.23 7.83 -1.64
N GLU A 25 -7.57 7.07 -2.53
CA GLU A 25 -8.13 5.84 -3.08
C GLU A 25 -8.11 4.67 -2.09
N LEU A 26 -7.09 4.55 -1.23
CA LEU A 26 -7.02 3.51 -0.19
C LEU A 26 -7.92 3.79 1.02
N GLY A 27 -8.19 5.05 1.32
CA GLY A 27 -8.93 5.45 2.53
C GLY A 27 -8.12 5.31 3.82
N GLN A 28 -8.82 5.32 4.95
CA GLN A 28 -8.21 5.21 6.28
C GLN A 28 -7.81 3.77 6.66
N GLU A 29 -8.53 2.80 6.12
CA GLU A 29 -8.33 1.37 6.38
C GLU A 29 -8.25 0.63 5.05
N PHE A 30 -7.34 -0.34 4.98
CA PHE A 30 -7.09 -1.13 3.78
C PHE A 30 -6.52 -2.50 4.19
N VAL A 31 -6.54 -3.44 3.25
CA VAL A 31 -6.02 -4.78 3.46
C VAL A 31 -4.62 -4.88 2.87
N MET A 32 -3.68 -5.44 3.64
CA MET A 32 -2.35 -5.78 3.16
C MET A 32 -2.13 -7.29 3.25
N THR A 33 -1.61 -7.89 2.19
CA THR A 33 -1.38 -9.33 2.11
C THR A 33 -0.03 -9.64 1.44
N LYS A 34 0.42 -10.89 1.57
CA LYS A 34 1.59 -11.38 0.83
C LYS A 34 1.22 -11.54 -0.63
N GLY A 35 1.97 -10.87 -1.49
CA GLY A 35 1.89 -11.02 -2.94
C GLY A 35 2.84 -12.10 -3.44
N LEU A 36 3.12 -12.03 -4.73
CA LEU A 36 4.09 -12.90 -5.41
C LEU A 36 5.51 -12.39 -5.19
N ASP A 37 6.50 -13.28 -5.37
CA ASP A 37 7.93 -12.93 -5.41
C ASP A 37 8.45 -12.16 -4.19
N GLY A 38 7.87 -12.40 -3.01
CA GLY A 38 8.26 -11.73 -1.77
C GLY A 38 7.76 -10.29 -1.64
N CYS A 39 6.87 -9.86 -2.53
CA CYS A 39 6.22 -8.56 -2.46
C CYS A 39 5.01 -8.57 -1.52
N LEU A 40 4.56 -7.36 -1.16
CA LEU A 40 3.30 -7.13 -0.45
C LEU A 40 2.31 -6.49 -1.42
N PHE A 41 1.06 -6.93 -1.38
CA PHE A 41 -0.04 -6.31 -2.09
C PHE A 41 -0.93 -5.56 -1.10
N VAL A 42 -1.50 -4.45 -1.57
CA VAL A 42 -2.38 -3.59 -0.79
C VAL A 42 -3.64 -3.37 -1.61
N PHE A 43 -4.80 -3.58 -0.99
CA PHE A 43 -6.11 -3.43 -1.61
C PHE A 43 -6.99 -2.50 -0.76
N PRO A 44 -7.77 -1.61 -1.38
CA PRO A 44 -8.82 -0.90 -0.65
C PRO A 44 -9.89 -1.91 -0.20
N GLN A 45 -10.57 -1.62 0.92
CA GLN A 45 -11.52 -2.56 1.54
C GLN A 45 -12.60 -3.06 0.56
N ASN A 46 -13.13 -2.15 -0.25
CA ASN A 46 -14.21 -2.41 -1.21
C ASN A 46 -13.82 -3.32 -2.38
N GLU A 47 -12.52 -3.52 -2.65
CA GLU A 47 -12.05 -4.45 -3.69
C GLU A 47 -11.68 -5.83 -3.12
N TRP A 48 -11.54 -5.94 -1.80
CA TRP A 48 -11.22 -7.21 -1.13
C TRP A 48 -12.46 -8.03 -0.78
N GLU A 49 -13.60 -7.37 -0.53
CA GLU A 49 -14.92 -7.99 -0.34
C GLU A 49 -15.42 -8.70 -1.61
#